data_AF-A0A444J851-F1
#
_entry.id   AF-A0A444J851-F1
#
_cell.length_a   1.000
_cell.length_b   1.000
_cell.length_c   1.000
_cell.angle_alpha   90.00
_cell.angle_beta   90.00
_cell.angle_gamma   90.00
#
_symmetry.space_group_name_H-M   'P 1'
#
loop_
_entity.id
_entity.type
_entity.pdbx_description
1 polymer ?
#
loop_
_entity_poly.entity_id
_entity_poly.type
_entity_poly.pdbx_seq_one_letter_code
_entity_poly.pdbx_strand_id
1 'polypeptide(L)'
;MLGTRSSSAPILTPFFPTTRSIPLNLIINNLRIPLEKDGMDEYVHAASKKMGIGEGLSILKFLSKSLDLRNQDQFYYIMSLVVSVSDSYENKQNFPKYREQIQETRKAARIKANPIIVGFGPAGIFAALEL
;
A
#
# COMPACT_ATOMS: atom_id res chain seq x y z
N MET A 1 -64.88 -31.73 -16.94
CA MET A 1 -63.75 -30.88 -17.37
C MET A 1 -63.03 -30.38 -16.13
N LEU A 2 -62.00 -31.09 -15.66
CA LEU A 2 -61.16 -30.65 -14.54
C LEU A 2 -59.99 -29.84 -15.09
N GLY A 3 -59.89 -28.58 -14.69
CA GLY A 3 -58.79 -27.68 -15.06
C GLY A 3 -57.49 -28.05 -14.34
N THR A 4 -56.41 -28.19 -15.10
CA THR A 4 -55.06 -28.41 -14.61
C THR A 4 -54.45 -27.08 -14.16
N ARG A 5 -54.13 -26.95 -12.86
CA ARG A 5 -53.32 -25.84 -12.35
C ARG A 5 -51.84 -26.15 -12.61
N SER A 6 -51.25 -25.41 -13.54
CA SER A 6 -49.80 -25.38 -13.76
C SER A 6 -49.12 -24.64 -12.61
N SER A 7 -48.35 -25.37 -11.80
CA SER A 7 -47.50 -24.83 -10.73
C SER A 7 -46.15 -24.41 -11.33
N SER A 8 -45.92 -23.11 -11.48
CA SER A 8 -44.61 -22.56 -11.88
C SER A 8 -43.76 -22.30 -10.63
N ALA A 9 -42.67 -23.07 -10.49
CA ALA A 9 -41.68 -22.88 -9.43
C ALA A 9 -40.89 -21.56 -9.63
N PRO A 10 -40.51 -20.85 -8.55
CA PRO A 10 -39.71 -19.64 -8.65
C PRO A 10 -38.27 -19.95 -9.08
N ILE A 11 -37.80 -19.23 -10.10
CA ILE A 11 -36.43 -19.30 -10.61
C ILE A 11 -35.51 -18.69 -9.55
N LEU A 12 -34.73 -19.54 -8.88
CA LEU A 12 -33.60 -19.11 -8.06
C LEU A 12 -32.55 -18.49 -8.99
N THR A 13 -32.41 -17.16 -8.96
CA THR A 13 -31.27 -16.49 -9.58
C THR A 13 -30.00 -16.91 -8.84
N PRO A 14 -28.95 -17.35 -9.56
CA PRO A 14 -27.69 -17.71 -8.92
C PRO A 14 -27.06 -16.45 -8.30
N PHE A 15 -26.85 -16.50 -6.99
CA PHE A 15 -26.00 -15.54 -6.27
C PHE A 15 -24.56 -15.81 -6.68
N PHE A 16 -24.07 -15.06 -7.68
CA PHE A 16 -22.67 -15.11 -8.07
C PHE A 16 -21.82 -14.50 -6.94
N PRO A 17 -20.85 -15.24 -6.38
CA PRO A 17 -19.90 -14.64 -5.45
C PRO A 17 -19.09 -13.59 -6.20
N THR A 18 -19.20 -12.33 -5.80
CA THR A 18 -18.32 -11.26 -6.29
C THR A 18 -16.89 -11.73 -6.08
N THR A 19 -16.17 -11.95 -7.19
CA THR A 19 -14.75 -12.20 -7.18
C THR A 19 -14.12 -11.03 -6.44
N ARG A 20 -13.61 -11.24 -5.21
CA ARG A 20 -12.87 -10.21 -4.49
C ARG A 20 -11.63 -9.92 -5.33
N SER A 21 -11.68 -8.87 -6.13
CA SER A 21 -10.53 -8.46 -6.90
C SER A 21 -9.45 -7.98 -5.94
N ILE A 22 -8.23 -8.47 -6.16
CA ILE A 22 -7.10 -8.09 -5.32
C ILE A 22 -6.67 -6.70 -5.79
N PRO A 23 -6.68 -5.68 -4.91
CA PRO A 23 -6.28 -4.35 -5.31
C PRO A 23 -4.80 -4.31 -5.72
N LEU A 24 -4.49 -3.45 -6.70
CA LEU A 24 -3.14 -3.27 -7.21
C LEU A 24 -2.41 -2.22 -6.37
N ASN A 25 -1.27 -2.60 -5.79
CA ASN A 25 -0.45 -1.70 -4.99
C ASN A 25 0.67 -1.08 -5.83
N LEU A 26 0.70 0.25 -5.90
CA LEU A 26 1.62 1.03 -6.72
C LEU A 26 2.38 2.06 -5.87
N ILE A 27 3.56 2.43 -6.32
CA ILE A 27 4.40 3.45 -5.70
C ILE A 27 4.28 4.76 -6.47
N ILE A 28 3.92 5.83 -5.77
CA ILE A 28 4.00 7.19 -6.28
C ILE A 28 5.22 7.85 -5.67
N ASN A 29 6.20 8.22 -6.49
CA ASN A 29 7.39 8.95 -6.05
C ASN A 29 7.25 10.45 -6.28
N ASN A 30 7.99 11.25 -5.51
CA ASN A 30 8.14 12.69 -5.73
C ASN A 30 6.80 13.43 -5.78
N LEU A 31 5.87 13.06 -4.88
CA LEU A 31 4.63 13.80 -4.66
C LEU A 31 4.98 15.05 -3.85
N ARG A 32 4.50 16.22 -4.29
CA ARG A 32 4.77 17.50 -3.66
C ARG A 32 3.51 18.01 -2.98
N ILE A 33 3.58 18.20 -1.66
CA ILE A 33 2.48 18.70 -0.85
C ILE A 33 2.94 20.01 -0.18
N PRO A 34 2.20 21.12 -0.33
CA PRO A 34 2.49 22.34 0.42
C PRO A 34 2.52 22.06 1.92
N LEU A 35 3.51 22.60 2.63
CA LEU A 35 3.72 22.37 4.06
C LEU A 35 2.46 22.67 4.91
N GLU A 36 1.69 23.68 4.52
CA GLU A 36 0.48 24.15 5.22
C GLU A 36 -0.72 23.25 4.97
N LYS A 37 -0.67 22.41 3.92
CA LYS A 37 -1.73 21.47 3.53
C LYS A 37 -1.39 20.02 3.90
N ASP A 38 -0.55 19.85 4.90
CA ASP A 38 -0.10 18.54 5.35
C ASP A 38 -1.25 17.73 5.96
N GLY A 39 -1.93 16.92 5.14
CA GLY A 39 -3.10 16.15 5.56
C GLY A 39 -3.49 15.06 4.58
N MET A 40 -4.21 14.06 5.08
CA MET A 40 -4.56 12.85 4.32
C MET A 40 -5.37 13.16 3.06
N ASP A 41 -6.31 14.11 3.15
CA ASP A 41 -7.16 14.51 2.02
C ASP A 41 -6.33 15.08 0.87
N GLU A 42 -5.35 15.94 1.17
CA GLU A 42 -4.46 16.51 0.16
C GLU A 42 -3.53 15.44 -0.42
N TYR A 43 -3.08 14.46 0.38
CA TYR A 43 -2.28 13.36 -0.14
C TYR A 43 -3.06 12.50 -1.12
N VAL A 44 -4.31 12.14 -0.79
CA VAL A 44 -5.20 11.38 -1.67
C VAL A 44 -5.47 12.19 -2.93
N HIS A 45 -5.84 13.46 -2.80
CA HIS A 45 -6.09 14.34 -3.92
C HIS A 45 -4.88 14.48 -4.85
N ALA A 46 -3.69 14.75 -4.31
CA ALA A 46 -2.46 14.89 -5.09
C ALA A 46 -2.04 13.56 -5.75
N ALA A 47 -2.21 12.42 -5.06
CA ALA A 47 -1.95 11.09 -5.60
C ALA A 47 -2.92 10.76 -6.74
N SER A 48 -4.22 10.94 -6.54
CA SER A 48 -5.27 10.73 -7.54
C SER A 48 -5.04 11.58 -8.78
N LYS A 49 -4.75 12.87 -8.59
CA LYS A 49 -4.40 13.81 -9.68
C LYS A 49 -3.16 13.35 -10.45
N LYS A 50 -2.14 12.86 -9.75
CA LYS A 50 -0.90 12.37 -10.39
C LYS A 50 -1.12 11.08 -11.20
N MET A 51 -2.04 10.22 -10.76
CA MET A 51 -2.40 8.97 -11.42
C MET A 51 -3.52 9.11 -12.48
N GLY A 52 -4.16 10.27 -12.56
CA GLY A 52 -5.30 10.51 -13.45
C GLY A 52 -6.56 9.75 -13.04
N ILE A 53 -6.75 9.48 -11.74
CA ILE A 53 -7.90 8.76 -11.19
C ILE A 53 -8.81 9.77 -10.47
N GLY A 54 -10.13 9.63 -10.61
CA GLY A 54 -11.10 10.44 -9.88
C GLY A 54 -11.27 9.97 -8.42
N GLU A 55 -11.73 8.74 -8.25
CA GLU A 55 -12.01 8.13 -6.94
C GLU A 55 -11.51 6.69 -6.87
N GLY A 56 -11.41 6.13 -5.65
CA GLY A 56 -10.99 4.74 -5.44
C GLY A 56 -9.49 4.53 -5.21
N LEU A 57 -8.77 5.61 -4.88
CA LEU A 57 -7.38 5.54 -4.42
C LEU A 57 -7.34 5.56 -2.89
N SER A 58 -6.55 4.66 -2.30
CA SER A 58 -6.29 4.64 -0.86
C SER A 58 -4.80 4.60 -0.58
N ILE A 59 -4.34 5.33 0.43
CA ILE A 59 -2.92 5.34 0.82
C ILE A 59 -2.69 4.20 1.80
N LEU A 60 -1.74 3.31 1.49
CA LEU A 60 -1.38 2.18 2.34
C LEU A 60 -0.18 2.48 3.23
N LYS A 61 0.84 3.15 2.69
CA LYS A 61 2.11 3.34 3.39
C LYS A 61 2.87 4.55 2.89
N PHE A 62 3.56 5.23 3.79
CA PHE A 62 4.56 6.24 3.46
C PHE A 62 5.93 5.56 3.36
N LEU A 63 6.59 5.69 2.21
CA LEU A 63 7.96 5.19 2.01
C LEU A 63 8.99 6.24 2.42
N SER A 64 8.70 7.50 2.15
CA SER A 64 9.53 8.64 2.56
C SER A 64 8.70 9.91 2.66
N LYS A 65 9.15 10.84 3.50
CA LYS A 65 8.65 12.21 3.61
C LYS A 65 9.83 13.09 4.00
N SER A 66 10.15 14.08 3.17
CA SER A 66 11.23 15.04 3.42
C SER A 66 10.76 16.45 3.11
N LEU A 67 11.32 17.41 3.83
CA LEU A 67 11.01 18.83 3.65
C LEU A 67 11.94 19.42 2.56
N ASP A 68 11.33 20.08 1.58
CA ASP A 68 12.01 20.88 0.56
C ASP A 68 11.83 22.36 0.91
N LEU A 69 12.94 22.98 1.33
CA LEU A 69 13.04 24.38 1.73
C LEU A 69 13.70 25.26 0.65
N ARG A 70 13.94 24.72 -0.54
CA ARG A 70 14.70 25.45 -1.58
C ARG A 70 13.93 26.67 -2.11
N ASN A 71 12.61 26.63 -2.11
CA ASN A 71 11.77 27.75 -2.49
C ASN A 71 11.40 28.55 -1.23
N GLN A 72 11.81 29.83 -1.20
CA GLN A 72 11.57 30.73 -0.08
C GLN A 72 10.11 31.22 -0.01
N ASP A 73 9.39 31.20 -1.13
CA ASP A 73 8.00 31.64 -1.19
C ASP A 73 7.01 30.55 -0.73
N GLN A 74 7.39 29.28 -0.87
CA GLN A 74 6.53 28.14 -0.56
C GLN A 74 7.35 26.89 -0.25
N PHE A 75 7.14 26.32 0.93
CA PHE A 75 7.75 25.06 1.34
C PHE A 75 6.90 23.86 0.96
N TYR A 76 7.56 22.74 0.66
CA TYR A 76 6.88 21.50 0.27
C TYR A 76 7.41 20.31 1.04
N TYR A 77 6.54 19.34 1.33
CA TYR A 77 6.98 17.97 1.52
C TYR A 77 7.13 17.27 0.18
N ILE A 78 8.27 16.62 -0.02
CA ILE A 78 8.48 15.62 -1.06
C ILE A 78 8.29 14.25 -0.43
N MET A 79 7.36 13.47 -0.97
CA MET A 79 7.04 12.16 -0.41
C MET A 79 6.93 11.07 -1.47
N SER A 80 7.19 9.85 -1.02
CA SER A 80 6.90 8.62 -1.75
C SER A 80 5.87 7.80 -1.00
N LEU A 81 4.81 7.39 -1.68
CA LEU A 81 3.66 6.70 -1.10
C LEU A 81 3.42 5.38 -1.80
N VAL A 82 2.93 4.38 -1.05
CA VAL A 82 2.26 3.21 -1.58
C VAL A 82 0.77 3.48 -1.58
N VAL A 83 0.15 3.32 -2.74
CA VAL A 83 -1.29 3.47 -2.93
C VAL A 83 -1.89 2.16 -3.42
N SER A 84 -3.11 1.90 -2.99
CA SER A 84 -3.96 0.82 -3.46
C SER A 84 -5.02 1.40 -4.38
N VAL A 85 -5.12 0.79 -5.57
CA VAL A 85 -6.10 1.13 -6.60
C VAL A 85 -6.88 -0.12 -7.01
N SER A 86 -8.04 0.07 -7.63
CA SER A 86 -8.80 -1.04 -8.21
C SER A 86 -7.95 -1.83 -9.22
N ASP A 87 -8.20 -3.12 -9.27
CA ASP A 87 -7.69 -4.05 -10.28
C ASP A 87 -7.98 -3.64 -11.73
N SER A 88 -9.05 -2.86 -11.95
CA SER A 88 -9.40 -2.29 -13.25
C SER A 88 -8.49 -1.15 -13.70
N TYR A 89 -7.62 -0.64 -12.81
CA TYR A 89 -6.72 0.45 -13.15
C TYR A 89 -5.62 -0.01 -14.12
N GLU A 90 -5.65 0.55 -15.32
CA GLU A 90 -4.59 0.40 -16.30
C GLU A 90 -3.43 1.36 -15.99
N ASN A 91 -2.31 0.82 -15.51
CA ASN A 91 -1.11 1.59 -15.16
C ASN A 91 -0.34 2.08 -16.42
N LYS A 92 -0.95 2.96 -17.21
CA LYS A 92 -0.38 3.54 -18.44
C LYS A 92 0.84 4.42 -18.17
N GLN A 93 0.91 5.02 -16.99
CA GLN A 93 2.00 5.88 -16.56
C GLN A 93 3.21 5.11 -15.98
N ASN A 94 3.14 3.77 -15.95
CA ASN A 94 4.22 2.88 -15.50
C ASN A 94 4.70 3.14 -14.06
N PHE A 95 3.78 3.39 -13.14
CA PHE A 95 4.11 3.46 -11.71
C PHE A 95 4.74 2.14 -11.23
N PRO A 96 5.79 2.16 -10.41
CA PRO A 96 6.38 0.94 -9.87
C PRO A 96 5.38 0.15 -9.04
N LYS A 97 5.34 -1.18 -9.19
CA LYS A 97 4.53 -2.05 -8.33
C LYS A 97 5.17 -2.16 -6.96
N TYR A 98 4.39 -1.98 -5.91
CA TYR A 98 4.86 -2.25 -4.55
C TYR A 98 4.81 -3.75 -4.29
N ARG A 99 5.94 -4.30 -3.85
CA ARG A 99 6.02 -5.63 -3.26
C ARG A 99 6.43 -5.44 -1.82
N GLU A 100 5.66 -6.01 -0.91
CA GLU A 100 6.05 -6.02 0.48
C GLU A 100 7.37 -6.78 0.62
N GLN A 101 8.33 -6.18 1.32
CA GLN A 101 9.56 -6.89 1.65
C GLN A 101 9.15 -8.06 2.55
N ILE A 102 9.25 -9.27 1.99
CA ILE A 102 9.05 -10.49 2.75
C ILE A 102 10.10 -10.46 3.85
N GLN A 103 9.65 -10.48 5.10
CA GLN A 103 10.56 -10.68 6.22
C GLN A 103 11.21 -12.05 5.99
N GLU A 104 12.52 -12.07 5.76
CA GLU A 104 13.22 -13.34 5.62
C GLU A 104 12.95 -14.18 6.87
N THR A 105 12.56 -15.44 6.68
CA THR A 105 12.40 -16.38 7.78
C THR A 105 13.75 -16.52 8.47
N ARG A 106 13.90 -15.85 9.61
CA ARG A 106 15.14 -15.83 10.38
C ARG A 106 15.51 -17.27 10.73
N LYS A 107 16.63 -17.74 10.21
CA LYS A 107 17.20 -19.01 10.61
C LYS A 107 17.93 -18.76 11.92
N ALA A 108 17.36 -19.21 13.03
CA ALA A 108 18.10 -19.25 14.28
C ALA A 108 19.43 -19.98 14.04
N ALA A 109 20.54 -19.28 14.21
CA ALA A 109 21.85 -19.89 14.09
C ALA A 109 21.93 -21.01 15.14
N ARG A 110 22.32 -22.23 14.73
CA ARG A 110 22.62 -23.29 15.69
C ARG A 110 23.99 -23.00 16.31
N ILE A 111 24.03 -22.08 17.26
CA ILE A 111 25.25 -21.70 17.95
C ILE A 111 25.51 -22.72 19.05
N LYS A 112 26.66 -23.39 19.02
CA LYS A 112 27.09 -24.34 20.05
C LYS A 112 27.73 -23.66 21.28
N ALA A 113 28.02 -22.37 21.19
CA ALA A 113 28.69 -21.57 22.20
C ALA A 113 27.83 -20.36 22.59
N ASN A 114 28.04 -19.80 23.78
CA ASN A 114 27.35 -18.60 24.25
C ASN A 114 28.12 -17.35 23.77
N PRO A 115 27.63 -16.59 22.78
CA PRO A 115 28.36 -15.45 22.25
C PRO A 115 28.43 -14.31 23.26
N ILE A 116 29.60 -13.67 23.35
CA ILE A 116 29.81 -12.46 24.15
C ILE A 116 29.87 -11.27 23.20
N ILE A 117 29.04 -10.26 23.47
CA ILE A 117 29.00 -9.01 22.71
C ILE A 117 29.59 -7.93 23.59
N VAL A 118 30.64 -7.27 23.11
CA VAL A 118 31.29 -6.17 23.83
C VAL A 118 30.91 -4.86 23.14
N GLY A 119 30.12 -4.05 23.84
CA GLY A 119 29.64 -2.74 23.39
C GLY A 119 28.17 -2.73 22.99
N PHE A 120 27.43 -1.72 23.45
CA PHE A 120 25.98 -1.55 23.21
C PHE A 120 25.69 -0.37 22.27
N GLY A 121 26.54 -0.21 21.24
CA GLY A 121 26.27 0.70 20.13
C GLY A 121 25.35 0.08 19.08
N PRO A 122 25.07 0.76 17.96
CA PRO A 122 24.20 0.24 16.91
C PRO A 122 24.62 -1.17 16.45
N ALA A 123 25.92 -1.36 16.20
CA ALA A 123 26.46 -2.66 15.78
C ALA A 123 26.26 -3.77 16.83
N GLY A 124 26.48 -3.47 18.12
CA GLY A 124 26.32 -4.45 19.19
C GLY A 124 24.87 -4.86 19.43
N ILE A 125 23.93 -3.92 19.32
CA ILE A 125 22.50 -4.18 19.43
C ILE A 125 22.03 -5.07 18.27
N PHE A 126 22.43 -4.77 17.03
CA PHE A 126 22.08 -5.61 15.89
C PHE A 126 22.67 -7.02 16.01
N ALA A 127 23.91 -7.14 16.47
CA ALA A 127 24.51 -8.46 16.74
C ALA A 127 23.72 -9.25 17.78
N ALA A 128 23.25 -8.61 18.86
CA ALA A 128 22.48 -9.27 19.92
C ALA A 128 21.10 -9.73 19.46
N LEU A 129 20.47 -9.01 18.53
CA LEU A 129 19.14 -9.34 17.99
C LEU A 129 19.16 -10.48 16.97
N GLU A 130 20.32 -10.75 16.36
CA GLU A 130 20.46 -11.73 15.28
C GLU A 130 21.02 -13.09 15.76
N LEU A 131 21.67 -13.13 16.93
CA LEU A 131 22.28 -14.34 17.51
C LEU A 131 21.28 -15.26 18.20
#